data_AF-A0A920MPV1-F1
#
_entry.id   AF-A0A920MPV1-F1
#
_cell.length_a   1.000
_cell.length_b   1.000
_cell.length_c   1.000
_cell.angle_alpha   90.00
_cell.angle_beta   90.00
_cell.angle_gamma   90.00
#
_symmetry.space_group_name_H-M   'P 1'
#
loop_
_entity.id
_entity.type
_entity.pdbx_description
1 polymer ?
#
loop_
_entity_poly.entity_id
_entity_poly.type
_entity_poly.pdbx_seq_one_letter_code
_entity_poly.pdbx_strand_id
1 'polypeptide(L)' 'MELNIADQILKEISQRLSFLINVGLSYLTLDRSAVTLSGGEAQRIRLATQIGSQLMGVLYILDDLPLAFMLGK' A
#
# COMPACT_ATOMS: atom_id res chain seq x y z
N MET A 1 8.82 3.11 -29.38
CA MET A 1 9.13 4.05 -28.28
C MET A 1 7.99 4.12 -27.27
N GLU A 2 6.73 4.22 -27.70
CA GLU A 2 5.54 4.25 -26.82
C GLU A 2 5.37 3.02 -25.91
N LEU A 3 5.69 1.81 -26.39
CA LEU A 3 5.60 0.57 -25.60
C LEU A 3 6.48 0.59 -24.32
N ASN A 4 7.57 1.34 -24.32
CA ASN A 4 8.51 1.39 -23.19
C ASN A 4 7.98 2.28 -22.04
N ILE A 5 7.22 3.33 -22.38
CA ILE A 5 6.59 4.20 -21.39
C ILE A 5 5.46 3.46 -20.68
N ALA A 6 4.65 2.70 -21.43
CA ALA A 6 3.58 1.89 -20.86
C ALA A 6 4.10 0.81 -19.91
N ASP A 7 5.24 0.18 -20.23
CA ASP A 7 5.85 -0.86 -19.39
C ASP A 7 6.25 -0.33 -18.00
N GLN A 8 6.86 0.86 -17.94
CA GLN A 8 7.23 1.49 -16.67
C GLN A 8 6.00 1.81 -15.81
N ILE A 9 4.93 2.33 -16.42
CA ILE A 9 3.67 2.64 -15.73
C ILE A 9 3.02 1.37 -15.20
N LEU A 10 2.94 0.31 -16.01
CA LEU A 10 2.36 -0.97 -15.61
C LEU A 10 3.14 -1.62 -14.47
N LYS A 11 4.48 -1.51 -14.49
CA LYS A 11 5.34 -2.00 -13.42
C LYS A 11 5.07 -1.26 -12.09
N GLU A 12 4.97 0.07 -12.13
CA GLU A 12 4.67 0.89 -10.95
C GLU A 12 3.28 0.58 -10.37
N ILE A 13 2.26 0.47 -11.23
CA ILE A 13 0.89 0.09 -10.81
C ILE A 13 0.89 -1.29 -10.16
N SER A 14 1.56 -2.26 -10.79
CA SER A 14 1.64 -3.64 -10.27
C SER A 14 2.35 -3.71 -8.93
N GLN A 15 3.41 -2.93 -8.73
CA GLN A 15 4.11 -2.83 -7.46
C GLN A 15 3.20 -2.24 -6.37
N ARG A 16 2.48 -1.15 -6.65
CA ARG A 16 1.54 -0.54 -5.68
C ARG A 16 0.39 -1.48 -5.30
N LEU A 17 -0.17 -2.19 -6.27
CA LEU A 17 -1.21 -3.19 -6.01
C LEU A 17 -0.68 -4.38 -5.19
N SER A 18 0.55 -4.83 -5.46
CA SER A 18 1.21 -5.87 -4.67
C SER A 18 1.38 -5.46 -3.21
N PHE A 19 1.73 -4.20 -2.93
CA PHE A 19 1.77 -3.69 -1.56
C PHE A 19 0.41 -3.76 -0.87
N LEU A 20 -0.68 -3.36 -1.55
CA LEU A 20 -2.04 -3.46 -1.00
C LEU A 20 -2.41 -4.92 -0.65
N ILE A 21 -1.98 -5.88 -1.46
CA ILE A 21 -2.18 -7.32 -1.20
C ILE A 21 -1.35 -7.77 0.00
N ASN A 22 -0.07 -7.41 0.06
CA ASN A 22 0.81 -7.76 1.17
C ASN A 22 0.33 -7.18 2.50
N VAL A 23 -0.33 -6.01 2.45
CA VAL A 23 -0.99 -5.43 3.62
C VAL A 23 -2.40 -5.98 3.90
N GLY A 24 -2.76 -7.12 3.30
CA GLY A 24 -4.00 -7.83 3.60
C GLY A 24 -5.27 -7.09 3.18
N LEU A 25 -5.19 -6.20 2.18
CA LEU A 25 -6.33 -5.45 1.65
C LEU A 25 -6.83 -5.99 0.30
N SER A 26 -6.47 -7.22 -0.06
CA SER A 26 -6.86 -7.86 -1.33
C SER A 26 -8.38 -8.02 -1.51
N TYR A 27 -9.16 -7.96 -0.42
CA TYR A 27 -10.62 -8.04 -0.44
C TYR A 27 -11.29 -6.69 -0.74
N LEU A 28 -10.53 -5.58 -0.78
CA LEU A 28 -11.04 -4.27 -1.15
C LEU A 28 -11.01 -4.09 -2.67
N THR A 29 -12.01 -3.39 -3.18
CA THR A 29 -12.06 -2.96 -4.57
C THR A 29 -11.55 -1.52 -4.69
N LEU A 30 -10.94 -1.18 -5.84
CA LEU A 30 -10.36 0.17 -6.08
C LEU A 30 -11.42 1.28 -6.16
N ASP A 31 -12.67 0.93 -6.44
CA ASP A 31 -13.82 1.84 -6.50
C ASP A 31 -14.46 2.09 -5.12
N ARG A 32 -14.05 1.35 -4.08
CA ARG A 32 -14.61 1.50 -2.74
C ARG A 32 -14.29 2.88 -2.18
N SER A 33 -15.33 3.59 -1.74
CA SER A 33 -15.19 4.93 -1.19
C SER A 33 -14.39 4.93 0.11
N ALA A 34 -13.40 5.84 0.19
CA ALA A 34 -12.50 5.96 1.33
C ALA A 34 -13.21 6.24 2.66
N VAL A 35 -14.40 6.84 2.63
CA VAL A 35 -15.20 7.14 3.83
C VAL A 35 -15.84 5.90 4.45
N THR A 36 -15.89 4.78 3.72
CA THR A 36 -16.47 3.51 4.17
C THR A 36 -15.42 2.55 4.74
N LEU A 37 -14.17 3.00 4.83
CA LEU A 37 -13.07 2.21 5.38
C LEU A 37 -13.10 2.28 6.91
N SER A 38 -12.90 1.13 7.54
CA SER A 38 -12.58 1.07 8.96
C SER A 38 -11.26 1.77 9.26
N GLY A 39 -11.08 2.19 10.51
CA GLY A 39 -9.82 2.82 10.95
C GLY A 39 -8.59 1.97 10.64
N GLY A 40 -8.67 0.66 10.85
CA GLY A 40 -7.59 -0.28 10.53
C GLY A 40 -7.31 -0.41 9.02
N GLU A 41 -8.34 -0.37 8.17
CA GLU A 41 -8.16 -0.37 6.72
C GLU A 41 -7.47 0.92 6.25
N ALA A 42 -7.94 2.09 6.72
CA ALA A 42 -7.34 3.37 6.38
C ALA A 42 -5.87 3.46 6.81
N GLN A 43 -5.53 2.88 7.97
CA GLN A 43 -4.17 2.82 8.47
C GLN A 43 -3.28 1.91 7.62
N ARG A 44 -3.76 0.71 7.24
CA ARG A 44 -3.01 -0.20 6.34
C ARG A 44 -2.81 0.40 4.95
N ILE A 45 -3.80 1.11 4.40
CA ILE A 45 -3.65 1.85 3.13
C ILE A 45 -2.56 2.91 3.22
N ARG A 46 -2.57 3.70 4.31
CA ARG A 46 -1.52 4.70 4.56
C ARG A 46 -0.15 4.03 4.65
N LEU A 47 -0.03 2.93 5.40
CA LEU A 47 1.22 2.18 5.53
C LEU A 47 1.73 1.66 4.18
N ALA A 48 0.87 1.01 3.38
CA ALA A 48 1.23 0.52 2.05
C ALA A 48 1.71 1.65 1.12
N THR A 49 1.04 2.81 1.17
CA THR A 49 1.41 3.99 0.38
C THR A 49 2.78 4.54 0.79
N GLN A 50 3.08 4.52 2.09
CA GLN A 50 4.33 5.05 2.64
C GLN A 50 5.53 4.10 2.43
N ILE A 51 5.32 2.79 2.52
CA ILE A 51 6.36 1.81 2.17
C ILE A 51 6.63 1.85 0.66
N GLY A 52 5.59 2.00 -0.15
CA GLY A 52 5.70 2.12 -1.61
C GLY A 52 6.42 3.39 -2.08
N SER A 53 6.46 4.46 -1.29
CA SER A 53 7.11 5.73 -1.66
C SER A 53 8.63 5.74 -1.50
N GLN A 54 9.24 4.63 -1.05
CA GLN A 54 10.69 4.46 -0.85
C GLN A 54 11.33 5.54 0.04
N LEU A 55 10.54 6.13 0.93
CA LEU A 55 11.00 7.21 1.81
C LEU A 55 11.90 6.63 2.91
N MET A 56 13.19 6.97 2.87
CA MET A 56 14.17 6.53 3.87
C MET A 56 14.31 7.55 5.02
N GLY A 57 14.68 7.07 6.21
CA GLY A 57 14.94 7.92 7.37
C GLY A 57 13.68 8.41 8.11
N VAL A 58 12.54 7.76 7.88
CA VAL A 58 11.27 8.11 8.52
C VAL A 58 10.89 7.06 9.56
N LEU A 59 10.49 7.53 10.76
CA LEU A 59 9.92 6.71 11.82
C LEU A 59 8.40 6.79 11.75
N TYR A 60 7.75 5.66 11.50
CA TYR A 60 6.29 5.56 11.55
C TYR A 60 5.86 5.10 12.94
N ILE A 61 5.10 5.95 13.64
CA ILE A 61 4.47 5.62 14.93
C ILE A 61 3.00 5.33 14.66
N LEU A 62 2.53 4.14 15.06
CA LEU A 62 1.18 3.65 14.81
C LEU A 62 0.59 3.14 16.13
N ASP A 63 -0.61 3.62 16.46
CA ASP A 63 -1.18 3.51 17.82
C ASP A 63 -1.71 2.10 18.15
N ASP A 64 -2.07 1.32 17.13
CA ASP A 64 -2.68 -0.01 17.31
C ASP A 64 -2.40 -0.94 16.11
N LEU A 65 -1.12 -1.24 15.85
CA LEU A 65 -0.74 -2.20 14.80
C LEU A 65 -0.23 -3.50 15.43
N PRO A 66 -0.79 -4.67 15.07
CA PRO A 66 -0.16 -5.93 15.45
C PRO A 66 1.26 -5.98 14.87
N LEU A 67 2.23 -6.27 15.75
CA LEU A 67 3.66 -6.44 15.46
C LEU A 67 3.98 -7.25 14.19
N ALA A 68 3.05 -8.12 13.77
CA ALA A 68 3.13 -8.92 12.55
C ALA A 68 3.27 -8.10 11.25
N PHE A 69 2.89 -6.83 11.25
CA PHE A 69 2.91 -6.00 10.05
C PHE A 69 4.22 -5.26 9.78
N MET A 70 5.06 -5.08 10.82
CA MET A 70 6.32 -4.34 10.70
C MET A 70 7.47 -5.21 10.20
N LEU A 71 7.37 -6.52 10.37
CA LEU A 71 8.35 -7.46 9.85
C LEU A 71 7.82 -7.97 8.53
N GLY A 72 8.40 -7.53 7.42
CA GLY A 72 8.11 -8.08 6.09
C GLY A 72 8.43 -9.58 6.02
N LYS A 73 7.51 -10.39 6.55
CA LYS A 73 7.36 -11.82 6.34
C LYS A 73 6.05 -12.07 5.63
#